data_AF-A0A933Z5R2-F1
#
_entry.id   AF-A0A933Z5R2-F1
#
_cell.length_a   1.000
_cell.length_b   1.000
_cell.length_c   1.000
_cell.angle_alpha   90.00
_cell.angle_beta   90.00
_cell.angle_gamma   90.00
#
_symmetry.space_group_name_H-M   'P 1'
#
loop_
_entity.id
_entity.type
_entity.pdbx_description
1 polymer ?
#
loop_
_entity_poly.entity_id
_entity_poly.type
_entity_poly.pdbx_seq_one_letter_code
_entity_poly.pdbx_strand_id
1 'polypeptide(L)'
;MPESRKKSIRVLFYRIILPRRVSNTRINRLMSELVQKNEADRTKEFDQAKHLLVPFSSSGGFYFTLAKERTGEWPAWLRKSGKVDEIKLPEGTLAETTCFWLAPKEGVLAEAYSHFAPKPSHLKKYLIHVGQEEDVSLDRLSFEPIMKKDVYAEFANMNYHRKLTFKVANPSPEFWDEMSSKDHFREVLQLLNDSNGLTMEVTISVDRAKKKLNSGFVQRIVRPLFRQEGKASKLKVWGSEDMEGPSHPIDLIHDRLVHYNQVNINGHYVLINDYIDAIKQGFIENRDYLAQIVTSEADQE
;
A
#
# COMPACT_ATOMS: atom_id res chain seq x y z
N MET A 1 -14.01 -19.10 30.69
CA MET A 1 -13.19 -19.20 29.45
C MET A 1 -13.13 -17.82 28.84
N PRO A 2 -11.98 -17.33 28.36
CA PRO A 2 -11.95 -16.05 27.65
C PRO A 2 -12.79 -16.19 26.38
N GLU A 3 -13.71 -15.25 26.16
CA GLU A 3 -14.54 -15.22 24.95
C GLU A 3 -13.63 -15.17 23.72
N SER A 4 -13.88 -16.05 22.75
CA SER A 4 -13.23 -15.99 21.45
C SER A 4 -13.58 -14.67 20.78
N ARG A 5 -12.60 -13.79 20.59
CA ARG A 5 -12.82 -12.53 19.87
C ARG A 5 -12.73 -12.80 18.37
N LYS A 6 -13.62 -12.20 17.59
CA LYS A 6 -13.50 -12.21 16.13
C LYS A 6 -12.71 -10.99 15.68
N LYS A 7 -11.82 -11.17 14.71
CA LYS A 7 -11.09 -10.08 14.04
C LYS A 7 -11.21 -10.24 12.54
N SER A 8 -11.47 -9.12 11.86
CA SER A 8 -11.43 -9.08 10.39
C SER A 8 -10.00 -8.83 9.92
N ILE A 9 -9.47 -9.74 9.12
CA ILE A 9 -8.28 -9.52 8.31
C ILE A 9 -8.72 -8.86 7.01
N ARG A 10 -8.09 -7.74 6.67
CA ARG A 10 -8.31 -7.02 5.41
C ARG A 10 -7.15 -7.34 4.46
N VAL A 11 -7.44 -7.91 3.31
CA VAL A 11 -6.45 -8.22 2.27
C VAL A 11 -6.60 -7.23 1.12
N LEU A 12 -5.50 -6.57 0.77
CA LEU A 12 -5.40 -5.62 -0.35
C LEU A 12 -4.58 -6.25 -1.47
N PHE A 13 -4.93 -5.94 -2.71
CA PHE A 13 -4.25 -6.45 -3.90
C PHE A 13 -3.61 -5.33 -4.70
N TYR A 14 -2.42 -5.61 -5.22
CA TYR A 14 -1.62 -4.68 -5.99
C TYR A 14 -1.08 -5.37 -7.24
N ARG A 15 -1.01 -4.61 -8.33
CA ARG A 15 -0.28 -4.99 -9.54
C ARG A 15 1.20 -4.70 -9.31
N ILE A 16 2.04 -5.64 -9.70
CA ILE A 16 3.50 -5.46 -9.73
C ILE A 16 3.87 -4.80 -11.05
N ILE A 17 4.46 -3.62 -10.99
CA ILE A 17 5.03 -2.94 -12.16
C ILE A 17 6.54 -3.06 -12.06
N LEU A 18 7.15 -3.73 -13.05
CA LEU A 18 8.60 -3.95 -13.10
C LEU A 18 9.29 -2.96 -14.04
N PRO A 19 10.57 -2.63 -13.80
CA PRO A 19 11.39 -1.95 -14.80
C PRO A 19 11.45 -2.76 -16.10
N ARG A 20 11.43 -2.10 -17.27
CA ARG A 20 11.43 -2.74 -18.61
C ARG A 20 12.51 -3.82 -18.83
N ARG A 21 13.63 -3.74 -18.11
CA ARG A 21 14.78 -4.67 -18.22
C ARG A 21 14.74 -5.82 -17.20
N VAL A 22 13.70 -5.88 -16.38
CA VAL A 22 13.55 -6.87 -15.30
C VAL A 22 12.35 -7.75 -15.62
N SER A 23 12.60 -9.04 -15.80
CA SER A 23 11.55 -10.03 -16.01
C SER A 23 11.01 -10.58 -14.70
N ASN A 24 9.79 -11.12 -14.73
CA ASN A 24 9.23 -11.88 -13.61
C ASN A 24 10.15 -13.04 -13.17
N THR A 25 10.86 -13.66 -14.10
CA THR A 25 11.89 -14.69 -13.81
C THR A 25 13.02 -14.14 -12.94
N ARG A 26 13.46 -12.92 -13.19
CA ARG A 26 14.54 -12.28 -12.40
C ARG A 26 14.09 -11.97 -10.98
N ILE A 27 12.86 -11.48 -10.79
CA ILE A 27 12.28 -11.27 -9.46
C ILE A 27 12.06 -12.60 -8.73
N ASN A 28 11.55 -13.62 -9.42
CA ASN A 28 11.39 -14.95 -8.84
C ASN A 28 12.72 -15.51 -8.34
N ARG A 29 13.80 -15.34 -9.12
CA ARG A 29 15.14 -15.77 -8.73
C ARG A 29 15.60 -15.01 -7.48
N LEU A 30 15.51 -13.69 -7.49
CA LEU A 30 15.89 -12.83 -6.36
C LEU A 30 15.18 -13.25 -5.07
N MET A 31 13.86 -13.49 -5.15
CA MET A 31 13.08 -13.93 -3.99
C MET A 31 13.45 -15.34 -3.54
N SER A 32 13.72 -16.24 -4.48
CA SER A 32 14.16 -17.61 -4.16
C SER A 32 15.51 -17.61 -3.43
N GLU A 33 16.46 -16.80 -3.91
CA GLU A 33 17.77 -16.60 -3.28
C GLU A 33 17.60 -15.98 -1.89
N LEU A 34 16.78 -14.94 -1.76
CA LEU A 34 16.54 -14.26 -0.50
C LEU A 34 15.95 -15.20 0.56
N VAL A 35 15.05 -16.11 0.19
CA VAL A 35 14.47 -17.10 1.13
C VAL A 35 15.53 -18.06 1.69
N GLN A 36 16.61 -18.33 0.94
CA GLN A 36 17.70 -19.20 1.37
C GLN A 36 18.76 -18.47 2.20
N LYS A 37 18.76 -17.14 2.20
CA LYS A 37 19.72 -16.34 2.95
C LYS A 37 19.46 -16.39 4.46
N ASN A 38 20.53 -16.23 5.24
CA ASN A 38 20.43 -16.13 6.70
C ASN A 38 19.70 -14.83 7.12
N GLU A 39 19.40 -14.70 8.42
CA GLU A 39 18.67 -13.55 8.95
C GLU A 39 19.42 -12.22 8.79
N ALA A 40 20.74 -12.22 8.98
CA ALA A 40 21.57 -11.02 8.86
C ALA A 40 21.49 -10.45 7.44
N ASP A 41 21.58 -11.31 6.42
CA ASP A 41 21.50 -10.91 5.03
C ASP A 41 20.08 -10.47 4.61
N ARG A 42 19.05 -10.98 5.31
CA ARG A 42 17.64 -10.56 5.15
C ARG A 42 17.28 -9.31 5.95
N THR A 43 18.19 -8.80 6.76
CA THR A 43 17.98 -7.57 7.54
C THR A 43 18.54 -6.38 6.78
N LYS A 44 17.72 -5.35 6.55
CA LYS A 44 18.10 -4.12 5.87
C LYS A 44 17.76 -2.92 6.74
N GLU A 45 18.62 -1.92 6.74
CA GLU A 45 18.42 -0.69 7.51
C GLU A 45 18.13 0.47 6.56
N PHE A 46 16.96 1.08 6.73
CA PHE A 46 16.55 2.28 6.02
C PHE A 46 15.42 2.97 6.79
N ASP A 47 15.17 4.25 6.50
CA ASP A 47 14.17 5.06 7.22
C ASP A 47 14.38 5.03 8.75
N GLN A 48 15.66 4.98 9.18
CA GLN A 48 16.09 4.92 10.58
C GLN A 48 15.60 3.69 11.37
N ALA A 49 15.19 2.62 10.67
CA ALA A 49 14.72 1.39 11.31
C ALA A 49 15.26 0.14 10.59
N LYS A 50 15.44 -0.94 11.35
CA LYS A 50 15.74 -2.25 10.78
C LYS A 50 14.47 -2.89 10.22
N HIS A 51 14.62 -3.47 9.05
CA HIS A 51 13.58 -4.19 8.34
C HIS A 51 14.04 -5.62 8.09
N LEU A 52 13.27 -6.60 8.57
CA LEU A 52 13.56 -8.02 8.41
C LEU A 52 12.46 -8.67 7.56
N LEU A 53 12.86 -9.39 6.53
CA LEU A 53 11.96 -10.26 5.77
C LEU A 53 12.00 -11.68 6.36
N VAL A 54 10.86 -12.19 6.83
CA VAL A 54 10.71 -13.53 7.39
C VAL A 54 9.89 -14.39 6.41
N PRO A 55 10.52 -15.30 5.66
CA PRO A 55 9.82 -16.11 4.67
C PRO A 55 9.06 -17.29 5.30
N PHE A 56 8.02 -17.74 4.61
CA PHE A 56 7.23 -18.93 4.97
C PHE A 56 7.13 -19.88 3.78
N SER A 57 7.13 -21.19 4.05
CA SER A 57 6.89 -22.18 3.01
C SER A 57 5.40 -22.28 2.69
N SER A 58 5.01 -21.95 1.46
CA SER A 58 3.70 -22.28 0.93
C SER A 58 3.79 -22.34 -0.60
N SER A 59 3.01 -23.22 -1.23
CA SER A 59 2.91 -23.30 -2.69
C SER A 59 2.25 -22.05 -3.29
N GLY A 60 2.60 -21.73 -4.54
CA GLY A 60 1.90 -20.71 -5.33
C GLY A 60 2.38 -19.27 -5.15
N GLY A 61 3.62 -19.03 -4.70
CA GLY A 61 4.25 -17.71 -4.58
C GLY A 61 5.09 -17.57 -3.32
N PHE A 62 5.59 -16.37 -3.04
CA PHE A 62 6.43 -16.10 -1.87
C PHE A 62 5.60 -15.46 -0.77
N TYR A 63 5.37 -16.21 0.31
CA TYR A 63 4.75 -15.68 1.53
C TYR A 63 5.84 -15.23 2.49
N PHE A 64 5.71 -14.03 3.03
CA PHE A 64 6.66 -13.51 4.00
C PHE A 64 6.05 -12.43 4.87
N THR A 65 6.68 -12.17 6.01
CA THR A 65 6.40 -11.03 6.87
C THR A 65 7.52 -10.03 6.71
N LEU A 66 7.17 -8.76 6.44
CA LEU A 66 8.09 -7.65 6.61
C LEU A 66 7.90 -7.10 8.02
N ALA A 67 8.92 -7.23 8.85
CA ALA A 67 8.98 -6.69 10.20
C ALA A 67 9.80 -5.41 10.19
N LYS A 68 9.25 -4.31 10.70
CA LYS A 68 9.99 -3.07 10.96
C LYS A 68 10.17 -2.91 12.45
N GLU A 69 11.42 -2.70 12.88
CA GLU A 69 11.73 -2.35 14.24
C GLU A 69 11.01 -1.06 14.66
N ARG A 70 10.38 -1.10 15.84
CA ARG A 70 9.70 0.05 16.40
C ARG A 70 10.72 1.00 17.03
N THR A 71 10.87 2.17 16.45
CA THR A 71 11.73 3.24 16.96
C THR A 71 10.95 4.15 17.92
N GLY A 72 11.61 4.67 18.96
CA GLY A 72 11.01 5.58 19.94
C GLY A 72 10.42 4.90 21.18
N GLU A 73 9.51 5.60 21.87
CA GLU A 73 8.91 5.13 23.13
C GLU A 73 7.96 3.94 22.93
N TRP A 74 8.20 2.89 23.71
CA TRP A 74 7.39 1.68 23.69
C TRP A 74 6.22 1.77 24.67
N PRO A 75 5.13 1.02 24.45
CA PRO A 75 4.08 0.89 25.44
C PRO A 75 4.65 0.42 26.79
N ALA A 76 4.16 0.98 27.89
CA ALA A 76 4.52 0.52 29.22
C ALA A 76 3.68 -0.69 29.65
N TRP A 77 4.25 -1.53 30.50
CA TRP A 77 3.57 -2.66 31.12
C TRP A 77 2.75 -2.20 32.33
N LEU A 78 1.42 -2.23 32.24
CA LEU A 78 0.54 -1.99 33.38
C LEU A 78 0.30 -3.29 34.14
N ARG A 79 0.88 -3.42 35.34
CA ARG A 79 0.62 -4.57 36.23
C ARG A 79 -0.80 -4.50 36.80
N LYS A 80 -1.33 -5.67 37.18
CA LYS A 80 -2.60 -5.77 37.92
C LYS A 80 -2.60 -4.97 39.23
N SER A 81 -1.42 -4.69 39.81
CA SER A 81 -1.27 -3.84 40.99
C SER A 81 -1.41 -2.34 40.71
N GLY A 82 -1.60 -1.93 39.45
CA GLY A 82 -1.64 -0.53 39.03
C GLY A 82 -0.25 0.08 38.77
N LYS A 83 0.84 -0.66 39.04
CA LYS A 83 2.20 -0.21 38.76
C LYS A 83 2.47 -0.25 37.25
N VAL A 84 3.03 0.84 36.74
CA VAL A 84 3.55 0.94 35.38
C VAL A 84 5.04 0.62 35.40
N ASP A 85 5.47 -0.35 34.60
CA ASP A 85 6.86 -0.75 34.44
C ASP A 85 7.24 -0.81 32.95
N GLU A 86 8.53 -0.89 32.66
CA GLU A 86 9.04 -1.18 31.32
C GLU A 86 8.76 -2.63 30.90
N ILE A 87 8.49 -2.84 29.61
CA ILE A 87 8.38 -4.19 29.03
C ILE A 87 9.80 -4.76 28.91
N LYS A 88 10.12 -5.76 29.74
CA LYS A 88 11.39 -6.48 29.65
C LYS A 88 11.34 -7.51 28.52
N LEU A 89 12.09 -7.27 27.45
CA LEU A 89 12.30 -8.23 26.37
C LEU A 89 13.64 -8.96 26.60
N PRO A 90 13.67 -10.30 26.68
CA PRO A 90 14.89 -11.05 26.98
C PRO A 90 15.93 -10.93 25.85
N GLU A 91 15.52 -10.98 24.59
CA GLU A 91 16.34 -10.72 23.41
C GLU A 91 15.47 -10.07 22.33
N GLY A 92 16.00 -9.05 21.65
CA GLY A 92 15.33 -8.37 20.54
C GLY A 92 14.54 -7.11 20.90
N THR A 93 13.63 -6.74 20.00
CA THR A 93 12.94 -5.45 19.96
C THR A 93 11.46 -5.65 19.59
N LEU A 94 10.61 -4.67 19.89
CA LEU A 94 9.24 -4.69 19.35
C LEU A 94 9.28 -4.38 17.85
N ALA A 95 8.52 -5.13 17.07
CA ALA A 95 8.41 -4.90 15.64
C ALA A 95 6.95 -4.79 15.20
N GLU A 96 6.72 -3.94 14.21
CA GLU A 96 5.46 -3.85 13.48
C GLU A 96 5.56 -4.75 12.25
N THR A 97 4.59 -5.63 12.06
CA THR A 97 4.65 -6.68 11.04
C THR A 97 3.49 -6.60 10.06
N THR A 98 3.80 -6.81 8.79
CA THR A 98 2.81 -6.97 7.71
C THR A 98 3.12 -8.24 6.94
N CYS A 99 2.11 -9.08 6.74
CA CYS A 99 2.22 -10.29 5.94
C CYS A 99 1.90 -9.97 4.47
N PHE A 100 2.74 -10.45 3.59
CA PHE A 100 2.63 -10.29 2.14
C PHE A 100 2.66 -11.65 1.44
N TRP A 101 2.02 -11.68 0.28
CA TRP A 101 2.23 -12.71 -0.73
C TRP A 101 2.64 -12.04 -2.03
N LEU A 102 3.84 -12.33 -2.49
CA LEU A 102 4.37 -11.85 -3.76
C LEU A 102 4.31 -12.99 -4.78
N ALA A 103 3.63 -12.75 -5.88
CA ALA A 103 3.40 -13.70 -6.95
C ALA A 103 3.85 -13.08 -8.28
N PRO A 104 5.17 -13.09 -8.58
CA PRO A 104 5.70 -12.39 -9.75
C PRO A 104 5.19 -12.97 -11.08
N LYS A 105 4.93 -14.28 -11.16
CA LYS A 105 4.40 -14.88 -12.40
C LYS A 105 2.98 -14.37 -12.71
N GLU A 106 2.20 -14.20 -11.66
CA GLU A 106 0.84 -13.67 -11.67
C GLU A 106 0.82 -12.15 -11.76
N GLY A 107 1.94 -11.46 -11.54
CA GLY A 107 2.03 -10.00 -11.51
C GLY A 107 1.30 -9.35 -10.34
N VAL A 108 1.08 -10.09 -9.25
CA VAL A 108 0.26 -9.67 -8.10
C VAL A 108 1.06 -9.67 -6.79
N LEU A 109 0.83 -8.63 -5.99
CA LEU A 109 1.17 -8.58 -4.57
C LEU A 109 -0.12 -8.53 -3.77
N ALA A 110 -0.24 -9.34 -2.72
CA ALA A 110 -1.29 -9.21 -1.72
C ALA A 110 -0.70 -8.81 -0.36
N GLU A 111 -1.41 -7.94 0.36
CA GLU A 111 -1.05 -7.45 1.69
C GLU A 111 -2.17 -7.78 2.67
N ALA A 112 -1.84 -8.46 3.77
CA ALA A 112 -2.70 -8.49 4.95
C ALA A 112 -2.54 -7.17 5.72
N TYR A 113 -3.43 -6.22 5.46
CA TYR A 113 -3.34 -4.85 5.94
C TYR A 113 -3.27 -4.76 7.46
N SER A 114 -2.27 -4.03 7.94
CA SER A 114 -2.11 -3.66 9.35
C SER A 114 -1.85 -2.16 9.45
N HIS A 115 -2.60 -1.45 10.29
CA HIS A 115 -2.65 0.02 10.27
C HIS A 115 -1.30 0.69 10.48
N PHE A 116 -0.54 0.21 11.48
CA PHE A 116 0.72 0.81 11.91
C PHE A 116 1.96 0.14 11.29
N ALA A 117 1.79 -0.95 10.54
CA ALA A 117 2.90 -1.77 10.09
C ALA A 117 3.40 -1.43 8.67
N PRO A 118 4.55 -1.99 8.23
CA PRO A 118 5.14 -1.72 6.92
C PRO A 118 4.14 -1.87 5.77
N LYS A 119 4.18 -0.93 4.83
CA LYS A 119 3.33 -0.92 3.64
C LYS A 119 4.07 -1.48 2.42
N PRO A 120 3.39 -1.77 1.31
CA PRO A 120 4.06 -2.04 0.02
C PRO A 120 5.13 -1.03 -0.38
N SER A 121 5.03 0.24 0.04
CA SER A 121 6.12 1.22 -0.13
C SER A 121 7.41 0.87 0.61
N HIS A 122 7.32 0.29 1.82
CA HIS A 122 8.47 -0.21 2.57
C HIS A 122 9.01 -1.49 1.94
N LEU A 123 8.13 -2.38 1.47
CA LEU A 123 8.54 -3.56 0.70
C LEU A 123 9.28 -3.16 -0.57
N LYS A 124 8.82 -2.13 -1.29
CA LYS A 124 9.52 -1.57 -2.46
C LYS A 124 10.93 -1.13 -2.07
N LYS A 125 11.08 -0.29 -1.03
CA LYS A 125 12.40 0.17 -0.55
C LYS A 125 13.30 -1.00 -0.17
N TYR A 126 12.75 -1.99 0.52
CA TYR A 126 13.46 -3.21 0.91
C TYR A 126 13.97 -3.98 -0.33
N LEU A 127 13.10 -4.25 -1.31
CA LEU A 127 13.47 -4.96 -2.53
C LEU A 127 14.49 -4.19 -3.36
N ILE A 128 14.41 -2.85 -3.41
CA ILE A 128 15.43 -2.02 -4.08
C ILE A 128 16.81 -2.20 -3.43
N HIS A 129 16.91 -2.19 -2.10
CA HIS A 129 18.17 -2.41 -1.40
C HIS A 129 18.74 -3.81 -1.71
N VAL A 130 17.89 -4.85 -1.60
CA VAL A 130 18.30 -6.23 -1.93
C VAL A 130 18.70 -6.35 -3.41
N GLY A 131 17.98 -5.69 -4.31
CA GLY A 131 18.28 -5.69 -5.74
C GLY A 131 19.63 -5.03 -6.05
N GLN A 132 19.98 -3.92 -5.38
CA GLN A 132 21.28 -3.26 -5.56
C GLN A 132 22.46 -4.15 -5.16
N GLU A 133 22.33 -4.92 -4.07
CA GLU A 133 23.34 -5.90 -3.64
C GLU A 133 23.54 -7.04 -4.66
N GLU A 134 22.49 -7.37 -5.41
CA GLU A 134 22.45 -8.47 -6.39
C GLU A 134 22.57 -7.99 -7.86
N ASP A 135 23.00 -6.74 -8.07
CA ASP A 135 23.11 -6.09 -9.39
C ASP A 135 21.80 -6.16 -10.22
N VAL A 136 20.65 -6.12 -9.54
CA VAL A 136 19.31 -6.04 -10.11
C VAL A 136 18.74 -4.64 -9.88
N SER A 137 18.73 -3.82 -10.93
CA SER A 137 18.12 -2.48 -10.86
C SER A 137 16.59 -2.57 -10.75
N LEU A 138 16.06 -2.26 -9.56
CA LEU A 138 14.62 -2.21 -9.24
C LEU A 138 14.11 -0.78 -8.98
N ASP A 139 14.83 0.23 -9.44
CA ASP A 139 14.53 1.66 -9.27
C ASP A 139 13.10 2.04 -9.68
N ARG A 140 12.57 1.41 -10.74
CA ARG A 140 11.21 1.62 -11.24
C ARG A 140 10.17 0.62 -10.75
N LEU A 141 10.50 -0.25 -9.80
CA LEU A 141 9.51 -1.12 -9.16
C LEU A 141 8.40 -0.27 -8.55
N SER A 142 7.15 -0.60 -8.82
CA SER A 142 6.00 -0.04 -8.10
C SER A 142 4.92 -1.10 -7.85
N PHE A 143 4.12 -0.84 -6.83
CA PHE A 143 2.95 -1.61 -6.48
C PHE A 143 1.75 -0.69 -6.65
N GLU A 144 0.96 -0.91 -7.69
CA GLU A 144 -0.22 -0.10 -7.98
C GLU A 144 -1.47 -0.80 -7.42
N PRO A 145 -2.31 -0.16 -6.59
CA PRO A 145 -3.50 -0.80 -6.06
C PRO A 145 -4.44 -1.26 -7.19
N ILE A 146 -4.94 -2.50 -7.09
CA ILE A 146 -5.95 -3.01 -8.01
C ILE A 146 -7.31 -2.48 -7.56
N MET A 147 -8.09 -1.92 -8.49
CA MET A 147 -9.44 -1.40 -8.24
C MET A 147 -10.48 -2.49 -8.36
N LYS A 148 -11.69 -2.25 -7.88
CA LYS A 148 -12.86 -3.04 -8.30
C LYS A 148 -13.16 -2.76 -9.79
N LYS A 149 -13.76 -3.75 -10.48
CA LYS A 149 -13.88 -3.86 -11.96
C LYS A 149 -14.14 -2.55 -12.71
N ASP A 150 -15.00 -1.70 -12.19
CA ASP A 150 -15.60 -0.61 -12.99
C ASP A 150 -15.03 0.78 -12.66
N VAL A 151 -14.28 0.91 -11.57
CA VAL A 151 -13.98 2.24 -11.00
C VAL A 151 -12.94 3.02 -11.78
N TYR A 152 -11.90 2.35 -12.29
CA TYR A 152 -10.88 3.03 -13.09
C TYR A 152 -11.41 3.42 -14.47
N ALA A 153 -12.21 2.55 -15.09
CA ALA A 153 -12.87 2.82 -16.35
C ALA A 153 -13.87 3.97 -16.22
N GLU A 154 -14.69 3.98 -15.16
CA GLU A 154 -15.58 5.10 -14.85
C GLU A 154 -14.80 6.41 -14.67
N PHE A 155 -13.69 6.39 -13.93
CA PHE A 155 -12.86 7.58 -13.77
C PHE A 155 -12.23 8.04 -15.10
N ALA A 156 -11.78 7.10 -15.95
CA ALA A 156 -11.22 7.41 -17.25
C ALA A 156 -12.26 7.99 -18.22
N ASN A 157 -13.52 7.56 -18.12
CA ASN A 157 -14.64 8.01 -18.94
C ASN A 157 -15.26 9.33 -18.44
N MET A 158 -14.91 9.82 -17.24
CA MET A 158 -15.38 11.11 -16.74
C MET A 158 -14.82 12.29 -17.54
N ASN A 159 -15.65 12.87 -18.41
CA ASN A 159 -15.28 14.05 -19.20
C ASN A 159 -15.54 15.38 -18.45
N TYR A 160 -16.44 15.38 -17.46
CA TYR A 160 -16.91 16.56 -16.74
C TYR A 160 -16.67 16.45 -15.24
N HIS A 161 -15.41 16.60 -14.83
CA HIS A 161 -15.02 16.68 -13.42
C HIS A 161 -15.61 17.93 -12.74
N ARG A 162 -16.37 17.77 -11.66
CA ARG A 162 -17.01 18.88 -10.92
C ARG A 162 -16.38 19.14 -9.56
N LYS A 163 -15.85 18.10 -8.90
CA LYS A 163 -15.20 18.21 -7.60
C LYS A 163 -14.08 17.20 -7.47
N LEU A 164 -12.99 17.61 -6.84
CA LEU A 164 -11.88 16.77 -6.42
C LEU A 164 -11.65 17.01 -4.92
N THR A 165 -11.62 15.95 -4.13
CA THR A 165 -11.23 16.01 -2.72
C THR A 165 -10.15 14.99 -2.47
N PHE A 166 -9.04 15.40 -1.86
CA PHE A 166 -8.01 14.47 -1.41
C PHE A 166 -7.47 14.85 -0.04
N LYS A 167 -6.98 13.86 0.69
CA LYS A 167 -6.35 14.05 2.01
C LYS A 167 -5.00 13.36 2.04
N VAL A 168 -3.95 14.12 2.28
CA VAL A 168 -2.58 13.62 2.48
C VAL A 168 -2.20 13.74 3.95
N ALA A 169 -1.45 12.76 4.45
CA ALA A 169 -0.92 12.75 5.81
C ALA A 169 0.61 12.64 5.73
N ASN A 170 1.31 13.53 6.43
CA ASN A 170 2.77 13.59 6.56
C ASN A 170 3.53 13.17 5.28
N PRO A 171 3.41 13.94 4.19
CA PRO A 171 4.04 13.58 2.91
C PRO A 171 5.54 13.37 3.06
N SER A 172 6.05 12.22 2.61
CA SER A 172 7.50 11.91 2.64
C SER A 172 8.27 12.80 1.66
N PRO A 173 9.56 13.11 1.89
CA PRO A 173 10.39 13.90 0.96
C PRO A 173 10.30 13.43 -0.50
N GLU A 174 10.18 12.12 -0.74
CA GLU A 174 10.04 11.58 -2.10
C GLU A 174 8.67 11.91 -2.73
N PHE A 175 7.61 12.03 -1.92
CA PHE A 175 6.34 12.59 -2.40
C PHE A 175 6.45 14.07 -2.77
N TRP A 176 7.22 14.82 -1.99
CA TRP A 176 7.49 16.22 -2.28
C TRP A 176 8.21 16.37 -3.59
N ASP A 177 9.29 15.64 -3.83
CA ASP A 177 10.09 15.73 -5.05
C ASP A 177 9.28 15.36 -6.31
N GLU A 178 8.42 14.35 -6.21
CA GLU A 178 7.60 13.92 -7.33
C GLU A 178 6.44 14.87 -7.64
N MET A 179 5.79 15.43 -6.63
CA MET A 179 4.71 16.41 -6.82
C MET A 179 5.25 17.80 -7.17
N SER A 180 6.45 18.15 -6.70
CA SER A 180 7.08 19.47 -6.89
C SER A 180 7.81 19.62 -8.21
N SER A 181 8.24 18.52 -8.84
CA SER A 181 8.91 18.54 -10.15
C SER A 181 7.98 18.85 -11.33
N LYS A 182 6.67 19.00 -11.12
CA LYS A 182 5.69 19.04 -12.22
C LYS A 182 4.65 20.18 -12.24
N ASP A 183 4.46 21.03 -11.21
CA ASP A 183 3.63 22.28 -11.25
C ASP A 183 3.34 22.84 -9.81
N HIS A 184 2.63 23.99 -9.73
CA HIS A 184 2.10 24.79 -8.59
C HIS A 184 1.56 24.07 -7.33
N PHE A 185 1.49 22.74 -7.30
CA PHE A 185 1.07 21.98 -6.13
C PHE A 185 2.11 21.99 -5.00
N ARG A 186 3.37 22.29 -5.35
CA ARG A 186 4.47 22.49 -4.40
C ARG A 186 4.12 23.50 -3.32
N GLU A 187 3.50 24.63 -3.68
CA GLU A 187 3.18 25.70 -2.73
C GLU A 187 2.14 25.25 -1.70
N VAL A 188 1.10 24.53 -2.15
CA VAL A 188 0.05 24.01 -1.27
C VAL A 188 0.61 22.97 -0.31
N LEU A 189 1.50 22.09 -0.80
CA LEU A 189 2.20 21.20 0.10
C LEU A 189 3.11 21.99 1.04
N GLN A 190 3.89 22.97 0.55
CA GLN A 190 4.85 23.74 1.35
C GLN A 190 4.17 24.40 2.56
N LEU A 191 2.94 24.88 2.41
CA LEU A 191 2.12 25.38 3.53
C LEU A 191 1.93 24.33 4.64
N LEU A 192 1.74 23.06 4.29
CA LEU A 192 1.65 21.97 5.27
C LEU A 192 2.98 21.79 6.02
N ASN A 193 4.11 21.84 5.32
CA ASN A 193 5.43 21.71 5.93
C ASN A 193 5.77 22.92 6.81
N ASP A 194 5.58 24.14 6.31
CA ASP A 194 5.90 25.38 7.01
C ASP A 194 5.01 25.59 8.25
N SER A 195 3.80 25.04 8.24
CA SER A 195 2.90 25.04 9.40
C SER A 195 3.20 23.92 10.41
N ASN A 196 4.21 23.07 10.17
CA ASN A 196 4.42 21.82 10.91
C ASN A 196 3.14 20.96 11.00
N GLY A 197 2.29 21.04 9.97
CA GLY A 197 1.01 20.37 9.95
C GLY A 197 1.17 18.88 9.61
N LEU A 198 0.37 18.04 10.29
CA LEU A 198 0.43 16.59 10.12
C LEU A 198 -0.44 16.07 8.96
N THR A 199 -1.51 16.78 8.63
CA THR A 199 -2.45 16.37 7.58
C THR A 199 -3.03 17.57 6.84
N MET A 200 -3.28 17.39 5.55
CA MET A 200 -3.98 18.37 4.71
C MET A 200 -5.11 17.70 3.95
N GLU A 201 -6.29 18.30 3.99
CA GLU A 201 -7.42 17.93 3.12
C GLU A 201 -7.72 19.11 2.20
N VAL A 202 -7.65 18.87 0.89
CA VAL A 202 -7.93 19.87 -0.13
C VAL A 202 -9.18 19.46 -0.88
N THR A 203 -10.10 20.41 -1.05
CA THR A 203 -11.29 20.26 -1.88
C THR A 203 -11.32 21.38 -2.92
N ILE A 204 -11.42 20.99 -4.19
CA ILE A 204 -11.53 21.89 -5.33
C ILE A 204 -12.85 21.56 -6.01
N SER A 205 -13.73 22.53 -6.15
CA SER A 205 -15.04 22.37 -6.82
C SER A 205 -15.32 23.54 -7.74
N VAL A 206 -16.07 23.27 -8.81
CA VAL A 206 -16.62 24.34 -9.62
C VAL A 206 -17.94 24.85 -9.04
N ASP A 207 -18.14 26.16 -9.12
CA ASP A 207 -19.43 26.80 -8.88
C ASP A 207 -20.26 26.82 -10.18
N ARG A 208 -21.54 27.17 -10.10
CA ARG A 208 -22.53 27.14 -11.20
C ARG A 208 -22.06 27.85 -12.48
N ALA A 209 -21.20 28.87 -12.37
CA ALA A 209 -20.65 29.61 -13.50
C ALA A 209 -19.62 28.80 -14.33
N LYS A 210 -18.89 27.86 -13.70
CA LYS A 210 -17.92 26.99 -14.38
C LYS A 210 -18.48 25.57 -14.46
N LYS A 211 -18.61 25.03 -15.68
CA LYS A 211 -19.24 23.71 -15.87
C LYS A 211 -18.35 22.52 -15.51
N LYS A 212 -17.01 22.69 -15.50
CA LYS A 212 -16.06 21.62 -15.16
C LYS A 212 -14.70 22.13 -14.69
N LEU A 213 -14.01 21.33 -13.89
CA LEU A 213 -12.59 21.43 -13.59
C LEU A 213 -11.78 21.11 -14.85
N ASN A 214 -10.53 21.57 -14.90
CA ASN A 214 -9.60 21.17 -15.94
C ASN A 214 -9.24 19.67 -15.75
N SER A 215 -9.65 18.82 -16.69
CA SER A 215 -9.42 17.36 -16.60
C SER A 215 -7.94 17.00 -16.54
N GLY A 216 -7.07 17.72 -17.26
CA GLY A 216 -5.63 17.52 -17.20
C GLY A 216 -5.06 17.81 -15.80
N PHE A 217 -5.55 18.86 -15.13
CA PHE A 217 -5.20 19.13 -13.73
C PHE A 217 -5.69 18.03 -12.79
N VAL A 218 -6.95 17.59 -12.92
CA VAL A 218 -7.51 16.51 -12.08
C VAL A 218 -6.69 15.22 -12.25
N GLN A 219 -6.39 14.82 -13.48
CA GLN A 219 -5.58 13.63 -13.76
C GLN A 219 -4.15 13.76 -13.21
N ARG A 220 -3.52 14.95 -13.29
CA ARG A 220 -2.19 15.19 -12.72
C ARG A 220 -2.15 15.06 -11.20
N ILE A 221 -3.24 15.38 -10.49
CA ILE A 221 -3.33 15.20 -9.03
C ILE A 221 -3.74 13.76 -8.67
N VAL A 222 -4.73 13.21 -9.36
CA VAL A 222 -5.26 11.88 -9.07
C VAL A 222 -4.22 10.80 -9.32
N ARG A 223 -3.51 10.82 -10.45
CA ARG A 223 -2.63 9.72 -10.86
C ARG A 223 -1.50 9.43 -9.85
N PRO A 224 -0.74 10.42 -9.35
CA PRO A 224 0.29 10.17 -8.33
C PRO A 224 -0.30 9.73 -6.99
N LEU A 225 -1.37 10.38 -6.52
CA LEU A 225 -2.03 10.04 -5.25
C LEU A 225 -2.66 8.65 -5.27
N PHE A 226 -3.12 8.22 -6.45
CA PHE A 226 -3.73 6.91 -6.67
C PHE A 226 -2.69 5.80 -6.73
N ARG A 227 -1.67 5.97 -7.60
CA ARG A 227 -0.65 4.94 -7.87
C ARG A 227 0.31 4.73 -6.69
N GLN A 228 0.40 5.70 -5.79
CA GLN A 228 1.32 5.64 -4.67
C GLN A 228 0.60 5.39 -3.36
N GLU A 229 0.86 4.21 -2.83
CA GLU A 229 0.20 3.79 -1.61
C GLU A 229 0.75 4.51 -0.36
N GLY A 230 -0.13 4.73 0.61
CA GLY A 230 0.20 5.36 1.90
C GLY A 230 0.26 6.89 1.87
N LYS A 231 0.22 7.52 0.69
CA LYS A 231 0.35 8.98 0.58
C LYS A 231 -0.98 9.74 0.71
N ALA A 232 -2.08 9.13 0.27
CA ALA A 232 -3.43 9.67 0.41
C ALA A 232 -4.32 8.76 1.28
N SER A 233 -5.01 9.35 2.24
CA SER A 233 -6.05 8.68 3.06
C SER A 233 -7.46 8.87 2.49
N LYS A 234 -7.63 9.80 1.56
CA LYS A 234 -8.88 10.09 0.84
C LYS A 234 -8.53 10.58 -0.57
N LEU A 235 -9.24 10.09 -1.57
CA LEU A 235 -9.14 10.56 -2.95
C LEU A 235 -10.49 10.32 -3.63
N LYS A 236 -11.30 11.39 -3.72
CA LYS A 236 -12.64 11.36 -4.27
C LYS A 236 -12.76 12.32 -5.44
N VAL A 237 -13.35 11.84 -6.52
CA VAL A 237 -13.62 12.63 -7.73
C VAL A 237 -15.12 12.58 -7.98
N TRP A 238 -15.74 13.73 -8.19
CA TRP A 238 -17.12 13.80 -8.66
C TRP A 238 -17.10 14.27 -10.11
N GLY A 239 -17.81 13.55 -10.97
CA GLY A 239 -17.91 13.92 -12.37
C GLY A 239 -19.08 13.23 -13.04
N SER A 240 -19.18 13.42 -14.35
CA SER A 240 -20.13 12.77 -15.25
C SER A 240 -19.48 12.55 -16.60
N GLU A 241 -19.97 11.57 -17.36
CA GLU A 241 -19.57 11.32 -18.75
C GLU A 241 -20.03 12.46 -19.67
N ASP A 242 -21.23 12.98 -19.40
CA ASP A 242 -21.88 14.05 -20.18
C ASP A 242 -22.08 15.33 -19.36
N MET A 243 -22.17 16.48 -20.04
CA MET A 243 -22.30 17.78 -19.38
C MET A 243 -23.57 17.90 -18.54
N GLU A 244 -24.67 17.35 -19.03
CA GLU A 244 -26.00 17.40 -18.39
C GLU A 244 -26.27 16.19 -17.49
N GLY A 245 -25.40 15.18 -17.52
CA GLY A 245 -25.54 13.98 -16.72
C GLY A 245 -25.44 14.23 -15.21
N PRO A 246 -26.01 13.33 -14.38
CA PRO A 246 -25.88 13.40 -12.94
C PRO A 246 -24.41 13.22 -12.55
N SER A 247 -23.91 14.08 -11.67
CA SER A 247 -22.57 13.94 -11.15
C SER A 247 -22.54 12.92 -10.01
N HIS A 248 -21.68 11.91 -10.12
CA HIS A 248 -21.51 10.88 -9.10
C HIS A 248 -20.08 10.87 -8.54
N PRO A 249 -19.91 10.51 -7.25
CA PRO A 249 -18.58 10.32 -6.67
C PRO A 249 -17.96 8.99 -7.08
N ILE A 250 -16.65 9.01 -7.29
CA ILE A 250 -15.76 7.84 -7.29
C ILE A 250 -14.79 8.01 -6.12
N ASP A 251 -14.64 6.99 -5.26
CA ASP A 251 -13.68 6.98 -4.15
C ASP A 251 -12.53 6.02 -4.43
N LEU A 252 -11.45 6.57 -5.00
CA LEU A 252 -10.28 5.80 -5.44
C LEU A 252 -9.49 5.14 -4.28
N ILE A 253 -9.79 5.46 -3.03
CA ILE A 253 -9.21 4.80 -1.85
C ILE A 253 -10.13 3.69 -1.34
N HIS A 254 -11.44 3.94 -1.27
CA HIS A 254 -12.41 2.96 -0.79
C HIS A 254 -12.71 1.87 -1.83
N ASP A 255 -12.62 2.20 -3.11
CA ASP A 255 -12.99 1.32 -4.22
C ASP A 255 -11.85 0.43 -4.72
N ARG A 256 -10.77 0.34 -3.93
CA ARG A 256 -9.73 -0.68 -4.11
C ARG A 256 -10.33 -2.07 -3.96
N LEU A 257 -9.74 -3.06 -4.63
CA LEU A 257 -10.07 -4.46 -4.45
C LEU A 257 -9.64 -4.90 -3.05
N VAL A 258 -10.61 -5.33 -2.25
CA VAL A 258 -10.40 -5.76 -0.86
C VAL A 258 -11.11 -7.08 -0.64
N HIS A 259 -10.41 -8.05 -0.04
CA HIS A 259 -11.03 -9.23 0.55
C HIS A 259 -11.03 -9.10 2.08
N TYR A 260 -12.11 -9.54 2.72
CA TYR A 260 -12.22 -9.55 4.18
C TYR A 260 -12.40 -10.99 4.65
N ASN A 261 -11.50 -11.44 5.52
CA ASN A 261 -11.62 -12.76 6.17
C ASN A 261 -11.85 -12.58 7.67
N GLN A 262 -12.77 -13.34 8.26
CA GLN A 262 -13.06 -13.30 9.69
C GLN A 262 -12.34 -14.46 10.39
N VAL A 263 -11.52 -14.14 11.39
CA VAL A 263 -10.76 -15.14 12.15
C VAL A 263 -11.05 -15.04 13.63
N ASN A 264 -11.04 -16.19 14.30
CA ASN A 264 -11.16 -16.25 15.76
C ASN A 264 -9.76 -16.09 16.35
N ILE A 265 -9.56 -15.08 17.19
CA ILE A 265 -8.29 -14.86 17.87
C ILE A 265 -8.36 -15.42 19.30
N ASN A 266 -7.43 -16.33 19.60
CA ASN A 266 -7.18 -16.83 20.95
C ASN A 266 -6.00 -16.03 21.53
N GLY A 267 -6.30 -14.88 22.13
CA GLY A 267 -5.29 -13.99 22.72
C GLY A 267 -5.35 -12.56 22.16
N HIS A 268 -4.19 -11.94 21.96
CA HIS A 268 -4.07 -10.52 21.58
C HIS A 268 -3.56 -10.29 20.15
N TYR A 269 -3.18 -11.35 19.42
CA TYR A 269 -2.65 -11.25 18.06
C TYR A 269 -3.26 -12.31 17.14
N VAL A 270 -3.16 -12.08 15.84
CA VAL A 270 -3.59 -13.00 14.77
C VAL A 270 -2.41 -13.89 14.42
N LEU A 271 -2.64 -15.19 14.27
CA LEU A 271 -1.56 -16.11 13.92
C LEU A 271 -1.14 -15.92 12.46
N ILE A 272 0.12 -16.21 12.15
CA ILE A 272 0.62 -16.04 10.78
C ILE A 272 -0.15 -16.88 9.76
N ASN A 273 -0.54 -18.09 10.14
CA ASN A 273 -1.32 -18.99 9.28
C ASN A 273 -2.69 -18.38 8.92
N ASP A 274 -3.32 -17.66 9.85
CA ASP A 274 -4.59 -16.97 9.59
C ASP A 274 -4.44 -15.87 8.52
N TYR A 275 -3.30 -15.16 8.52
CA TYR A 275 -2.99 -14.18 7.47
C TYR A 275 -2.74 -14.85 6.12
N ILE A 276 -1.98 -15.95 6.10
CA ILE A 276 -1.71 -16.73 4.88
C ILE A 276 -3.01 -17.26 4.29
N ASP A 277 -3.89 -17.83 5.12
CA ASP A 277 -5.17 -18.38 4.69
C ASP A 277 -6.11 -17.29 4.17
N ALA A 278 -6.16 -16.14 4.84
CA ALA A 278 -6.92 -14.97 4.35
C ALA A 278 -6.41 -14.49 2.98
N ILE A 279 -5.10 -14.44 2.77
CA ILE A 279 -4.51 -14.05 1.49
C ILE A 279 -4.84 -15.09 0.41
N LYS A 280 -4.68 -16.38 0.70
CA LYS A 280 -5.02 -17.47 -0.22
C LYS A 280 -6.48 -17.42 -0.64
N GLN A 281 -7.38 -17.29 0.33
CA GLN A 281 -8.81 -17.22 0.08
C GLN A 281 -9.15 -16.00 -0.79
N GLY A 282 -8.61 -14.82 -0.43
CA GLY A 282 -8.81 -13.61 -1.21
C GLY A 282 -8.28 -13.73 -2.64
N PHE A 283 -7.13 -14.37 -2.85
CA PHE A 283 -6.62 -14.63 -4.19
C PHE A 283 -7.53 -15.57 -4.98
N ILE A 284 -7.95 -16.69 -4.38
CA ILE A 284 -8.82 -17.68 -5.04
C ILE A 284 -10.14 -17.03 -5.48
N GLU A 285 -10.78 -16.26 -4.61
CA GLU A 285 -12.04 -15.58 -4.91
C GLU A 285 -11.93 -14.53 -6.01
N ASN A 286 -10.76 -13.90 -6.15
CA ASN A 286 -10.54 -12.83 -7.11
C ASN A 286 -9.68 -13.26 -8.30
N ARG A 287 -9.33 -14.55 -8.42
CA ARG A 287 -8.30 -15.05 -9.35
C ARG A 287 -8.57 -14.63 -10.80
N ASP A 288 -9.78 -14.86 -11.28
CA ASP A 288 -10.14 -14.61 -12.68
C ASP A 288 -10.13 -13.11 -12.98
N TYR A 289 -10.52 -12.28 -12.01
CA TYR A 289 -10.45 -10.83 -12.13
C TYR A 289 -9.00 -10.32 -12.13
N LEU A 290 -8.18 -10.82 -11.20
CA LEU A 290 -6.75 -10.48 -11.12
C LEU A 290 -6.01 -10.84 -12.41
N ALA A 291 -6.29 -12.02 -12.99
CA ALA A 291 -5.71 -12.46 -14.26
C ALA A 291 -6.05 -11.51 -15.43
N GLN A 292 -7.30 -11.03 -15.49
CA GLN A 292 -7.74 -10.08 -16.51
C GLN A 292 -6.99 -8.75 -16.40
N ILE A 293 -6.94 -8.15 -15.21
CA ILE A 293 -6.32 -6.84 -14.97
C ILE A 293 -4.82 -6.84 -15.25
N VAL A 294 -4.11 -7.90 -14.86
CA VAL A 294 -2.65 -7.96 -15.07
C VAL A 294 -2.31 -8.08 -16.56
N THR A 295 -3.17 -8.71 -17.35
CA THR A 295 -2.96 -8.95 -18.78
C THR A 295 -3.35 -7.75 -19.64
N SER A 296 -4.50 -7.10 -19.36
CA SER A 296 -5.08 -6.04 -20.21
C SER A 296 -4.25 -4.76 -20.34
N GLU A 297 -3.35 -4.47 -19.39
CA GLU A 297 -2.48 -3.28 -19.43
C GLU A 297 -1.02 -3.62 -19.78
N ALA A 298 -0.68 -4.89 -20.00
CA ALA A 298 0.61 -5.26 -20.61
C ALA A 298 0.63 -4.93 -22.11
N ASP A 299 -0.54 -4.84 -22.74
CA ASP A 299 -0.73 -4.54 -24.16
C ASP A 299 -0.82 -3.02 -24.47
N GLN A 300 -0.66 -2.15 -23.46
CA GLN A 300 -0.75 -0.68 -23.60
C GLN A 300 0.58 0.06 -23.38
N GLU A 301 1.71 -0.64 -23.15
CA GLU A 301 3.07 -0.08 -23.07
C GLU A 301 3.93 -0.42 -24.30
#